data_AF-A0A084A7E5-F1
#
_entry.id   AF-A0A084A7E5-F1
#
_cell.length_a   1.000
_cell.length_b   1.000
_cell.length_c   1.000
_cell.angle_alpha   90.00
_cell.angle_beta   90.00
_cell.angle_gamma   90.00
#
_symmetry.space_group_name_H-M   'P 1'
#
loop_
_entity.id
_entity.type
_entity.pdbx_description
1 polymer ?
#
loop_
_entity_poly.entity_id
_entity_poly.type
_entity_poly.pdbx_seq_one_letter_code
_entity_poly.pdbx_strand_id
1 'polypeptide(L)'
;MMKQTTCYGCDKPIEPEWLPEGEFIVCDECSSDTDEKTVEKLQEQLNAAKKALTEIASSRKEIYRGGTLVGLELTEDAKIAYDALAAIGGDDDRE
;
A
#
# COMPACT_ATOMS: atom_id res chain seq x y z
N MET A 1 1.67 -14.82 45.02
CA MET A 1 2.02 -15.39 43.70
C MET A 1 2.18 -14.23 42.74
N MET A 2 3.40 -13.93 42.29
CA MET A 2 3.61 -12.94 41.23
C MET A 2 3.07 -13.53 39.93
N LYS A 3 2.08 -12.87 39.32
CA LYS A 3 1.57 -13.23 38.01
C LYS A 3 2.61 -12.80 37.00
N GLN A 4 3.37 -13.75 36.46
CA GLN A 4 4.37 -13.47 35.44
C GLN A 4 3.61 -13.14 34.14
N THR A 5 3.64 -11.88 33.73
CA THR A 5 3.07 -11.39 32.46
C THR A 5 4.13 -11.53 31.39
N THR A 6 4.00 -12.52 30.51
CA THR A 6 4.92 -12.74 29.39
C THR A 6 4.40 -12.02 28.14
N CYS A 7 5.32 -11.51 27.33
CA CYS A 7 4.99 -10.98 26.01
C CYS A 7 4.44 -12.11 25.12
N TYR A 8 3.31 -11.89 24.44
CA TYR A 8 2.77 -12.87 23.50
C TYR A 8 3.62 -13.06 22.23
N GLY A 9 4.43 -12.05 21.86
CA GLY A 9 5.25 -12.08 20.65
C GLY A 9 6.63 -12.74 20.80
N CYS A 10 7.23 -12.72 22.01
CA CYS A 10 8.58 -13.25 22.22
C CYS A 10 8.75 -14.04 23.53
N ASP A 11 7.66 -14.32 24.26
CA ASP A 11 7.64 -15.04 25.52
C ASP A 11 8.54 -14.47 26.64
N LYS A 12 9.12 -13.27 26.44
CA LYS A 12 9.96 -12.61 27.46
C LYS A 12 9.08 -12.15 28.64
N PRO A 13 9.58 -12.27 29.90
CA PRO A 13 8.88 -11.76 31.07
C PRO A 13 8.85 -10.22 31.05
N ILE A 14 7.69 -9.64 31.35
CA ILE A 14 7.46 -8.19 31.45
C ILE A 14 7.34 -7.84 32.94
N GLU A 15 8.05 -6.80 33.38
CA GLU A 15 7.98 -6.33 34.76
C GLU A 15 6.60 -5.72 35.05
N PRO A 16 5.88 -6.21 36.09
CA PRO A 16 4.50 -5.84 36.34
C PRO A 16 4.42 -4.60 37.23
N GLU A 17 4.78 -3.42 36.72
CA GLU A 17 4.50 -2.20 37.49
C GLU A 17 3.09 -1.64 37.23
N TRP A 18 2.49 -1.81 36.03
CA TRP A 18 1.14 -1.28 35.74
C TRP A 18 0.42 -2.02 34.61
N LEU A 19 0.21 -3.34 34.72
CA LEU A 19 -0.46 -4.12 33.67
C LEU A 19 -1.95 -4.36 33.99
N PRO A 20 -2.90 -3.97 33.13
CA PRO A 20 -4.30 -4.33 33.27
C PRO A 20 -4.47 -5.85 33.15
N GLU A 21 -5.17 -6.48 34.10
CA GLU A 21 -5.42 -7.92 34.06
C GLU A 21 -6.35 -8.27 32.88
N GLY A 22 -5.86 -9.06 31.92
CA GLY A 22 -6.67 -9.63 30.84
C GLY A 22 -6.34 -9.17 29.41
N GLU A 23 -5.33 -8.33 29.22
CA GLU A 23 -4.86 -7.93 27.89
C GLU A 23 -3.71 -8.81 27.37
N PHE A 24 -3.73 -9.10 26.07
CA PHE A 24 -2.60 -9.72 25.37
C PHE A 24 -1.49 -8.67 25.21
N ILE A 25 -0.49 -8.74 26.07
CA ILE A 25 0.60 -7.76 26.09
C ILE A 25 1.64 -8.17 25.04
N VAL A 26 1.92 -7.25 24.12
CA VAL A 26 3.03 -7.33 23.17
C VAL A 26 4.05 -6.29 23.62
N CYS A 27 5.30 -6.68 23.88
CA CYS A 27 6.35 -5.75 24.28
C CYS A 27 6.68 -4.78 23.14
N ASP A 28 7.23 -3.61 23.47
CA ASP A 28 7.62 -2.60 22.47
C ASP A 28 8.53 -3.18 21.36
N GLU A 29 9.40 -4.14 21.71
CA GLU A 29 10.30 -4.85 20.79
C GLU A 29 9.54 -5.77 19.79
N CYS A 30 8.37 -6.30 20.18
CA CYS A 30 7.49 -7.09 19.30
C CYS A 30 6.40 -6.23 18.63
N SER A 31 6.19 -5.00 19.11
CA SER A 31 5.25 -4.06 18.50
C SER A 31 5.85 -3.34 17.28
N SER A 32 7.13 -3.56 16.99
CA SER A 32 7.91 -2.77 16.04
C SER A 32 8.43 -3.57 14.84
N ASP A 33 7.64 -4.52 14.33
CA ASP A 33 7.96 -5.27 13.11
C ASP A 33 7.65 -4.53 11.80
N THR A 34 7.40 -3.22 11.87
CA THR A 34 7.44 -2.38 10.66
C THR A 34 8.68 -1.51 10.75
N ASP A 35 9.82 -2.07 10.34
CA ASP A 35 11.06 -1.32 10.18
C ASP A 35 10.75 -0.13 9.27
N GLU A 36 10.84 1.09 9.81
CA GLU A 36 10.45 2.35 9.16
C GLU A 36 11.07 2.47 7.75
N LYS A 37 12.30 1.98 7.57
CA LYS A 37 13.00 1.97 6.28
C LYS A 37 12.36 1.02 5.26
N THR A 38 11.69 -0.03 5.73
CA THR A 38 10.91 -0.96 4.89
C THR A 38 9.63 -0.28 4.41
N VAL A 39 8.98 0.51 5.26
CA VAL A 39 7.81 1.31 4.87
C VAL A 39 8.21 2.36 3.83
N GLU A 40 9.31 3.09 4.03
CA GLU A 40 9.81 4.08 3.06
C GLU A 40 10.11 3.45 1.69
N LYS A 41 10.82 2.33 1.66
CA LYS A 41 11.13 1.63 0.39
C LYS A 41 9.88 1.10 -0.32
N LEU A 42 8.90 0.60 0.43
CA LEU A 42 7.62 0.16 -0.14
C LEU A 42 6.85 1.35 -0.70
N GLN A 43 6.88 2.50 -0.04
CA GLN A 43 6.26 3.73 -0.53
C GLN A 43 6.93 4.23 -1.82
N GLU A 44 8.26 4.20 -1.90
CA GLU A 44 9.01 4.56 -3.11
C GLU A 44 8.64 3.65 -4.30
N GLN A 45 8.58 2.34 -4.08
CA GLN A 45 8.18 1.37 -5.11
C GLN A 45 6.73 1.59 -5.55
N LEU A 46 5.83 1.87 -4.61
CA LEU A 46 4.43 2.17 -4.92
C LEU A 46 4.30 3.44 -5.77
N ASN A 47 5.06 4.49 -5.44
CA ASN A 47 5.08 5.74 -6.20
C ASN A 47 5.63 5.53 -7.62
N ALA A 48 6.69 4.72 -7.76
CA ALA A 48 7.24 4.37 -9.06
C ALA A 48 6.25 3.57 -9.91
N ALA A 49 5.54 2.61 -9.31
CA ALA A 49 4.50 1.83 -9.99
C ALA A 49 3.32 2.71 -10.41
N LYS A 50 2.83 3.59 -9.53
CA LYS A 50 1.78 4.59 -9.86
C LYS A 50 2.18 5.43 -11.05
N LYS A 51 3.42 5.96 -11.08
CA LYS A 51 3.90 6.77 -12.20
C LYS A 51 3.90 6.00 -13.52
N ALA A 52 4.42 4.76 -13.52
CA ALA A 52 4.43 3.92 -14.72
C ALA A 52 3.00 3.61 -15.21
N LEU A 53 2.08 3.31 -14.29
CA LEU A 53 0.67 3.09 -14.63
C LEU A 53 0.02 4.36 -15.20
N THR A 54 0.31 5.54 -14.67
CA THR A 54 -0.20 6.81 -15.21
C THR A 54 0.29 7.06 -16.65
N GLU A 55 1.55 6.74 -16.94
CA GLU A 55 2.10 6.85 -18.30
C GLU A 55 1.38 5.88 -19.27
N ILE A 56 1.10 4.65 -18.82
CA ILE A 56 0.35 3.66 -19.61
C ILE A 56 -1.12 4.11 -19.79
N ALA A 57 -1.77 4.58 -18.73
CA ALA A 57 -3.15 5.08 -18.76
C ALA A 57 -3.34 6.28 -19.70
N SER A 58 -2.27 7.06 -19.90
CA SER A 58 -2.26 8.21 -20.82
C SER A 58 -2.12 7.81 -22.28
N SER A 59 -1.84 6.53 -22.57
CA SER A 59 -1.64 6.03 -23.93
C SER A 59 -2.97 5.97 -24.69
N ARG A 60 -3.01 6.62 -25.86
CA ARG A 60 -4.15 6.62 -26.77
C ARG A 60 -3.72 6.20 -28.15
N LYS A 61 -4.63 5.52 -28.85
CA LYS A 61 -4.43 5.09 -30.23
C LYS A 61 -5.29 5.93 -31.17
N GLU A 62 -4.69 6.38 -32.26
CA GLU A 62 -5.39 7.05 -33.35
C GLU A 62 -6.22 6.05 -34.15
N ILE A 63 -7.47 6.43 -34.44
CA ILE A 63 -8.39 5.65 -35.25
C ILE A 63 -8.55 6.33 -36.60
N TYR A 64 -8.33 5.57 -37.67
CA TYR A 64 -8.53 6.04 -39.04
C TYR A 64 -9.68 5.28 -39.71
N ARG A 65 -10.55 6.00 -40.42
CA ARG A 65 -11.62 5.41 -41.25
C ARG A 65 -11.54 5.99 -42.66
N GLY A 66 -11.27 5.14 -43.65
CA GLY A 66 -11.10 5.57 -45.03
C GLY A 66 -9.93 6.52 -45.27
N GLY A 67 -8.88 6.46 -44.43
CA GLY A 67 -7.71 7.34 -44.52
C GLY A 67 -7.84 8.69 -43.78
N THR A 68 -9.01 8.98 -43.20
CA THR A 68 -9.22 10.17 -42.35
C THR A 68 -9.12 9.79 -40.87
N LEU A 69 -8.40 10.60 -40.08
CA LEU A 69 -8.37 10.48 -38.61
C LEU A 69 -9.77 10.79 -38.08
N VAL A 70 -10.40 9.83 -37.40
CA VAL A 70 -11.77 9.94 -36.88
C VAL A 70 -11.85 9.99 -35.36
N GLY A 71 -10.76 9.74 -34.64
CA GLY A 71 -10.73 9.89 -33.19
C GLY A 71 -9.48 9.32 -32.52
N LEU A 72 -9.45 9.48 -31.20
CA LEU A 72 -8.47 8.88 -30.29
C LEU A 72 -9.22 7.98 -29.32
N GLU A 73 -8.79 6.74 -29.18
CA GLU A 73 -9.37 5.79 -28.23
C GLU A 73 -8.31 5.31 -27.25
N LEU A 74 -8.71 5.09 -25.99
CA LEU A 74 -7.82 4.49 -25.01
C LEU A 74 -7.47 3.08 -25.47
N THR A 75 -6.18 2.73 -25.36
CA THR A 75 -5.77 1.33 -25.57
C THR A 75 -6.37 0.46 -24.47
N GLU A 76 -6.45 -0.85 -24.73
CA GLU A 76 -6.89 -1.81 -23.71
C GLU A 76 -5.95 -1.77 -22.49
N ASP A 77 -4.65 -1.61 -22.73
CA ASP A 77 -3.63 -1.42 -21.70
C ASP A 77 -3.89 -0.16 -20.85
N ALA A 78 -4.34 0.94 -21.47
CA ALA A 78 -4.67 2.16 -20.75
C ALA A 78 -5.89 1.98 -19.84
N LYS A 79 -6.90 1.21 -20.26
CA LYS A 79 -8.06 0.86 -19.42
C LYS A 79 -7.64 0.02 -18.22
N ILE A 80 -6.79 -0.99 -18.44
CA ILE A 80 -6.24 -1.84 -17.36
C ILE A 80 -5.43 -0.98 -16.36
N ALA A 81 -4.64 -0.03 -16.87
CA ALA A 81 -3.86 0.85 -16.01
C ALA A 81 -4.74 1.80 -15.18
N TYR A 82 -5.86 2.31 -15.71
CA TYR A 82 -6.84 3.08 -14.95
C TYR A 82 -7.47 2.26 -13.82
N ASP A 83 -7.89 1.03 -14.11
CA ASP A 83 -8.49 0.14 -13.10
C ASP A 83 -7.47 -0.20 -11.99
N ALA A 84 -6.21 -0.45 -12.37
CA ALA A 84 -5.13 -0.68 -11.42
C ALA A 84 -4.85 0.54 -10.54
N LEU A 85 -4.83 1.76 -11.10
CA LEU A 85 -4.67 3.00 -10.33
C LEU A 85 -5.83 3.20 -9.34
N ALA A 86 -7.07 2.94 -9.75
CA ALA A 86 -8.24 3.03 -8.88
C ALA A 86 -8.16 2.03 -7.71
N ALA A 87 -7.74 0.79 -7.98
CA ALA A 87 -7.59 -0.24 -6.95
C ALA A 87 -6.49 0.07 -5.93
N ILE A 88 -5.45 0.83 -6.30
CA ILE A 88 -4.38 1.29 -5.41
C ILE A 88 -4.82 2.52 -4.56
N GLY A 89 -6.04 3.01 -4.74
CA GLY A 89 -6.55 4.21 -4.04
C GLY A 89 -6.13 5.51 -4.74
N GLY A 90 -6.03 5.51 -6.07
CA GLY A 90 -5.59 6.67 -6.86
C GLY A 90 -6.60 7.82 -7.01
N ASP A 91 -7.62 7.92 -6.14
CA ASP A 91 -8.71 8.91 -6.27
C ASP A 91 -8.73 9.96 -5.12
N ASP A 92 -7.68 10.06 -4.31
CA ASP A 92 -7.58 11.06 -3.23
C ASP A 92 -7.08 12.46 -3.69
N ASP A 93 -6.71 12.63 -4.97
CA ASP A 93 -6.15 13.89 -5.52
C ASP A 93 -7.11 14.66 -6.46
N ARG A 94 -8.43 14.52 -6.29
CA ARG A 94 -9.41 15.41 -6.98
C ARG A 94 -10.00 16.44 -6.01
N GLU A 95 -9.27 17.52 -5.79
CA GLU A 95 -9.77 18.80 -5.23
C GLU A 95 -10.00 19.83 -6.34
#